data_AF-A0A933VC49-F1
#
_entry.id   AF-A0A933VC49-F1
#
_cell.length_a   1.000
_cell.length_b   1.000
_cell.length_c   1.000
_cell.angle_alpha   90.00
_cell.angle_beta   90.00
_cell.angle_gamma   90.00
#
_symmetry.space_group_name_H-M   'P 1'
#
loop_
_entity.id
_entity.type
_entity.pdbx_description
1 polymer ?
#
loop_
_entity_poly.entity_id
_entity_poly.type
_entity_poly.pdbx_seq_one_letter_code
_entity_poly.pdbx_strand_id
1 'polypeptide(L)'
;MARQGYTLIELLIVFSIIGILLGMGVVAYNDFNKRQTLKGAALNLKNDLRQAQNKALAGEKTCTGSLDGYEVSFSSTSYNFRAKCGTNYGTAITTFLPTNVSIANSPSPFVFKVLGQGVTAAQTICLSGFNKIYKISVTVSGEIKDEGFVGTCP
;
A
#
# COMPACT_ATOMS: atom_id res chain seq x y z
N MET A 1 -49.33 -30.75 29.43
CA MET A 1 -48.02 -30.76 28.75
C MET A 1 -47.12 -29.74 29.43
N ALA A 2 -46.15 -30.21 30.22
CA ALA A 2 -45.17 -29.32 30.83
C ALA A 2 -44.15 -28.89 29.77
N ARG A 3 -44.09 -27.59 29.46
CA ARG A 3 -43.03 -27.03 28.63
C ARG A 3 -41.74 -27.08 29.44
N GLN A 4 -40.76 -27.87 29.00
CA GLN A 4 -39.41 -27.86 29.57
C GLN A 4 -38.75 -26.53 29.19
N GLY A 5 -38.52 -25.67 30.17
CA GLY A 5 -37.76 -24.43 30.01
C GLY A 5 -36.27 -24.66 30.29
N TYR A 6 -35.42 -23.84 29.68
CA TYR A 6 -33.98 -23.82 29.94
C TYR A 6 -33.71 -23.50 31.43
N THR A 7 -32.68 -24.13 32.00
CA THR A 7 -32.26 -23.84 33.37
C THR A 7 -31.41 -22.57 33.44
N LEU A 8 -31.43 -21.88 34.59
CA LEU A 8 -30.57 -20.71 34.79
C LEU A 8 -29.07 -21.04 34.62
N ILE A 9 -28.66 -22.23 35.05
CA ILE A 9 -27.27 -22.69 34.89
C ILE A 9 -26.91 -22.92 33.43
N GLU A 10 -27.84 -23.40 32.61
CA GLU A 10 -27.63 -23.62 31.18
C GLU A 10 -27.46 -22.30 30.42
N LEU A 11 -28.28 -21.29 30.75
CA LEU A 11 -28.09 -19.93 30.20
C LEU A 11 -26.74 -19.33 30.61
N LEU A 12 -26.30 -19.55 31.85
CA LEU A 12 -24.99 -19.06 32.33
C LEU A 12 -23.84 -19.69 31.55
N ILE A 13 -23.88 -21.00 31.31
CA ILE A 13 -22.86 -21.72 30.54
C ILE A 13 -22.84 -21.19 29.09
N VAL A 14 -24.00 -21.01 28.46
CA VAL A 14 -24.09 -20.47 27.09
C VAL A 14 -23.49 -19.07 27.00
N PHE A 15 -23.84 -18.15 27.90
CA PHE A 15 -23.24 -16.81 27.92
C PHE A 15 -21.73 -16.84 28.20
N SER A 16 -21.27 -17.78 29.02
CA SER A 16 -19.84 -17.97 29.28
C SER A 16 -19.10 -18.39 28.00
N ILE A 17 -19.66 -19.34 27.25
CA ILE A 17 -19.10 -19.79 25.96
C ILE A 17 -19.10 -18.62 24.95
N ILE A 18 -20.20 -17.88 24.82
CA ILE A 18 -20.31 -16.72 23.94
C ILE A 18 -19.25 -15.66 24.29
N GLY A 19 -19.08 -15.36 25.58
CA GLY A 19 -18.10 -14.39 26.05
C GLY A 19 -16.67 -14.76 25.65
N ILE A 20 -16.30 -16.04 25.79
CA ILE A 20 -14.98 -16.54 25.39
C ILE A 20 -14.78 -16.40 23.87
N LEU A 21 -15.77 -16.78 23.07
CA LEU A 21 -15.70 -16.69 21.61
C LEU A 21 -15.56 -15.23 21.13
N LEU A 22 -16.34 -14.32 21.71
CA LEU A 22 -16.27 -12.89 21.39
C LEU A 22 -14.91 -12.29 21.75
N GLY A 23 -14.35 -12.67 22.91
CA GLY A 23 -13.02 -12.22 23.34
C GLY A 23 -11.93 -12.56 22.34
N MET A 24 -11.89 -13.81 21.87
CA MET A 24 -10.93 -14.24 20.83
C MET A 24 -11.21 -13.58 19.47
N GLY A 25 -12.48 -13.43 19.11
CA GLY A 25 -12.89 -12.82 17.85
C GLY A 25 -12.40 -11.38 17.68
N VAL A 26 -12.47 -10.57 18.74
CA VAL A 26 -12.01 -9.17 18.71
C VAL A 26 -10.50 -9.06 18.45
N VAL A 27 -9.69 -9.92 19.09
CA VAL A 27 -8.23 -9.93 18.89
C VAL A 27 -7.87 -10.28 17.45
N ALA A 28 -8.49 -11.34 16.91
CA ALA A 28 -8.28 -11.76 15.52
C ALA A 28 -8.71 -10.67 14.52
N TYR A 29 -9.86 -10.03 14.76
CA TYR A 29 -10.37 -8.93 13.93
C TYR A 29 -9.42 -7.73 13.93
N ASN A 30 -8.83 -7.39 15.08
CA ASN A 30 -7.86 -6.30 15.16
C ASN A 30 -6.57 -6.61 14.38
N ASP A 31 -6.04 -7.84 14.44
CA ASP A 31 -4.87 -8.20 13.63
C ASP A 31 -5.19 -8.19 12.12
N PHE A 32 -6.39 -8.67 11.76
CA PHE A 32 -6.87 -8.63 10.39
C PHE A 32 -6.96 -7.19 9.86
N ASN A 33 -7.58 -6.28 10.63
CA ASN A 33 -7.66 -4.87 10.24
C ASN A 33 -6.29 -4.24 10.02
N LYS A 34 -5.33 -4.48 10.93
CA LYS A 34 -3.94 -4.00 10.78
C LYS A 34 -3.28 -4.49 9.50
N ARG A 35 -3.45 -5.78 9.16
CA ARG A 35 -2.97 -6.35 7.89
C ARG A 35 -3.62 -5.67 6.70
N GLN A 36 -4.93 -5.46 6.76
CA GLN A 36 -5.69 -4.88 5.67
C GLN A 36 -5.35 -3.41 5.45
N THR A 37 -5.08 -2.64 6.51
CA THR A 37 -4.59 -1.26 6.40
C THR A 37 -3.26 -1.20 5.65
N LEU A 38 -2.28 -2.03 6.02
CA LEU A 38 -0.98 -2.07 5.34
C LEU A 38 -1.10 -2.53 3.88
N LYS A 39 -1.86 -3.62 3.63
CA LYS A 39 -2.11 -4.12 2.28
C LYS A 39 -2.83 -3.08 1.43
N GLY A 40 -3.85 -2.41 1.96
CA GLY A 40 -4.58 -1.35 1.27
C GLY A 40 -3.66 -0.19 0.89
N ALA A 41 -2.79 0.26 1.80
CA ALA A 41 -1.80 1.28 1.51
C ALA A 41 -0.84 0.87 0.38
N ALA A 42 -0.39 -0.38 0.37
CA ALA A 42 0.46 -0.92 -0.69
C ALA A 42 -0.28 -0.99 -2.03
N LEU A 43 -1.53 -1.47 -2.05
CA LEU A 43 -2.34 -1.52 -3.27
C LEU A 43 -2.63 -0.13 -3.84
N ASN A 44 -2.87 0.86 -2.97
CA ASN A 44 -3.00 2.26 -3.38
C ASN A 44 -1.70 2.77 -4.01
N LEU A 45 -0.54 2.53 -3.37
CA LEU A 45 0.76 2.85 -3.96
C LEU A 45 0.93 2.19 -5.33
N LYS A 46 0.62 0.90 -5.47
CA LYS A 46 0.69 0.18 -6.75
C LYS A 46 -0.19 0.84 -7.82
N ASN A 47 -1.40 1.28 -7.46
CA ASN A 47 -2.31 1.96 -8.38
C ASN A 47 -1.78 3.34 -8.79
N ASP A 48 -1.20 4.09 -7.85
CA ASP A 48 -0.59 5.41 -8.11
C ASP A 48 0.68 5.27 -8.98
N LEU A 49 1.50 4.23 -8.76
CA LEU A 49 2.62 3.89 -9.65
C LEU A 49 2.15 3.58 -11.07
N ARG A 50 1.06 2.81 -11.21
CA ARG A 50 0.43 2.54 -12.53
C ARG A 50 -0.13 3.80 -13.15
N GLN A 51 -0.69 4.70 -12.35
CA GLN A 51 -1.17 5.99 -12.84
C GLN A 51 -0.02 6.84 -13.38
N ALA A 52 1.09 6.94 -12.65
CA ALA A 52 2.30 7.63 -13.11
C ALA A 52 2.83 7.03 -14.42
N GLN A 53 2.90 5.69 -14.49
CA GLN A 53 3.26 4.96 -15.71
C GLN A 53 2.33 5.30 -16.89
N ASN A 54 1.01 5.23 -16.68
CA ASN A 54 0.02 5.51 -17.72
C ASN A 54 0.09 6.95 -18.21
N LYS A 55 0.32 7.91 -17.31
CA LYS A 55 0.50 9.32 -17.69
C LYS A 55 1.78 9.54 -18.50
N ALA A 56 2.88 8.84 -18.17
CA ALA A 56 4.09 8.85 -18.96
C ALA A 56 3.85 8.24 -20.36
N LEU A 57 3.13 7.13 -20.47
CA LEU A 57 2.76 6.50 -21.73
C LEU A 57 1.87 7.39 -22.61
N ALA A 58 0.91 8.09 -21.98
CA ALA A 58 0.02 9.02 -22.65
C ALA A 58 0.74 10.32 -23.09
N GLY A 59 1.98 10.54 -22.64
CA GLY A 59 2.71 11.78 -22.90
C GLY A 59 2.06 13.00 -22.24
N GLU A 60 1.34 12.79 -21.13
CA GLU A 60 0.66 13.88 -20.43
C GLU A 60 1.69 14.86 -19.85
N LYS A 61 1.75 16.05 -20.44
CA LYS A 61 2.78 17.03 -20.12
C LYS A 61 2.19 18.16 -19.30
N THR A 62 2.54 18.21 -18.02
CA THR A 62 2.17 19.28 -17.08
C THR A 62 3.36 20.18 -16.67
N CYS A 63 4.49 20.06 -17.38
CA CYS A 63 5.70 20.85 -17.18
C CYS A 63 6.19 21.54 -18.46
N THR A 64 7.07 22.52 -18.31
CA THR A 64 7.71 23.25 -19.41
C THR A 64 8.94 22.47 -19.92
N GLY A 65 9.07 22.29 -21.24
CA GLY A 65 10.18 21.55 -21.87
C GLY A 65 9.76 20.21 -22.51
N SER A 66 10.69 19.36 -22.93
CA SER A 66 10.35 18.01 -23.41
C SER A 66 9.98 17.12 -22.22
N LEU A 67 8.94 16.30 -22.34
CA LEU A 67 8.56 15.37 -21.27
C LEU A 67 9.50 14.15 -21.30
N ASP A 68 10.27 13.95 -20.24
CA ASP A 68 11.11 12.76 -20.08
C ASP A 68 10.30 11.58 -19.52
N GLY A 69 9.32 11.89 -18.67
CA GLY A 69 8.49 10.89 -18.01
C GLY A 69 7.82 11.41 -16.73
N TYR A 70 7.42 10.48 -15.88
CA TYR A 70 6.87 10.77 -14.55
C TYR A 70 7.82 10.28 -13.46
N GLU A 71 8.33 11.23 -12.67
CA GLU A 71 9.18 10.96 -11.51
C GLU A 71 8.29 10.56 -10.32
N VAL A 72 8.66 9.48 -9.65
CA VAL A 72 8.10 9.05 -8.37
C VAL A 72 9.14 9.30 -7.29
N SER A 73 8.73 9.96 -6.21
CA SER A 73 9.57 10.30 -5.07
C SER A 73 8.91 9.86 -3.76
N PHE A 74 9.74 9.52 -2.78
CA PHE A 74 9.31 8.92 -1.53
C PHE A 74 9.75 9.76 -0.34
N SER A 75 8.93 9.75 0.70
CA SER A 75 9.21 10.24 2.06
C SER A 75 8.79 9.17 3.05
N SER A 76 9.11 9.34 4.33
CA SER A 76 8.80 8.33 5.36
C SER A 76 7.31 8.03 5.48
N THR A 77 6.45 9.02 5.27
CA THR A 77 4.98 8.92 5.49
C THR A 77 4.15 9.31 4.26
N SER A 78 4.81 9.58 3.13
CA SER A 78 4.13 9.97 1.90
C SER A 78 4.96 9.63 0.68
N TYR A 79 4.32 9.65 -0.47
CA TYR A 79 4.98 9.59 -1.75
C TYR A 79 4.28 10.53 -2.71
N ASN A 80 4.98 10.93 -3.76
CA ASN A 80 4.39 11.73 -4.80
C ASN A 80 4.90 11.31 -6.16
N PHE A 81 4.13 11.66 -7.19
CA PHE A 81 4.60 11.56 -8.56
C PHE A 81 4.24 12.82 -9.35
N ARG A 82 5.08 13.15 -10.33
CA ARG A 82 4.96 14.38 -11.13
C ARG A 82 5.62 14.24 -12.49
N ALA A 83 5.15 15.01 -13.46
CA ALA A 83 5.80 15.09 -14.77
C ALA A 83 7.22 15.67 -14.62
N LYS A 84 8.19 15.10 -15.33
CA LYS A 84 9.59 15.54 -15.39
C LYS A 84 9.92 15.99 -16.81
N CYS A 85 10.37 17.23 -16.94
CA CYS A 85 10.78 17.84 -18.19
C CYS A 85 12.21 18.41 -18.05
N GLY A 86 13.22 17.56 -18.14
CA GLY A 86 14.61 17.89 -17.84
C GLY A 86 14.77 18.25 -16.36
N THR A 87 15.05 19.54 -16.10
CA THR A 87 15.14 20.10 -14.75
C THR A 87 13.82 20.71 -14.25
N ASN A 88 12.81 20.83 -15.12
CA ASN A 88 11.49 21.32 -14.76
C ASN A 88 10.58 20.18 -14.30
N TYR A 89 9.69 20.50 -13.36
CA TYR A 89 8.73 19.53 -12.83
C TYR A 89 7.32 20.09 -12.92
N GLY A 90 6.35 19.21 -13.16
CA GLY A 90 4.94 19.54 -13.08
C GLY A 90 4.46 19.56 -11.62
N THR A 91 3.17 19.82 -11.44
CA THR A 91 2.53 19.72 -10.12
C THR A 91 2.63 18.31 -9.58
N ALA A 92 3.08 18.17 -8.33
CA ALA A 92 3.16 16.89 -7.66
C ALA A 92 1.79 16.44 -7.16
N ILE A 93 1.44 15.19 -7.47
CA ILE A 93 0.31 14.49 -6.88
C ILE A 93 0.87 13.72 -5.68
N THR A 94 0.50 14.15 -4.48
CA THR A 94 1.03 13.60 -3.22
C THR A 94 -0.02 12.76 -2.52
N THR A 95 0.35 11.55 -2.14
CA THR A 95 -0.46 10.64 -1.35
C THR A 95 0.18 10.42 0.01
N PHE A 96 -0.59 10.62 1.08
CA PHE A 96 -0.16 10.34 2.45
C PHE A 96 -0.50 8.90 2.84
N LEU A 97 0.43 8.23 3.50
CA LEU A 97 0.21 6.90 4.03
C LEU A 97 -0.70 6.97 5.26
N PRO A 98 -1.50 5.92 5.52
CA PRO A 98 -2.28 5.82 6.75
C PRO A 98 -1.39 5.86 7.99
N THR A 99 -1.98 6.17 9.15
CA THR A 99 -1.27 6.14 10.43
C THR A 99 -0.65 4.76 10.69
N ASN A 100 0.55 4.75 11.30
CA ASN A 100 1.34 3.54 11.56
C ASN A 100 1.79 2.77 10.32
N VAL A 101 1.72 3.37 9.12
CA VAL A 101 2.33 2.86 7.90
C VAL A 101 3.40 3.84 7.43
N SER A 102 4.59 3.35 7.12
CA SER A 102 5.71 4.14 6.63
C SER A 102 6.48 3.42 5.52
N ILE A 103 7.26 4.18 4.77
CA ILE A 103 8.21 3.63 3.81
C ILE A 103 9.47 3.17 4.56
N ALA A 104 9.82 1.89 4.43
CA ALA A 104 10.83 1.26 5.28
C ALA A 104 12.26 1.45 4.78
N ASN A 105 12.46 1.52 3.46
CA ASN A 105 13.78 1.45 2.82
C ASN A 105 14.19 2.71 2.06
N SER A 106 13.45 3.81 2.23
CA SER A 106 13.72 5.12 1.59
C SER A 106 14.21 5.02 0.14
N PRO A 107 13.42 4.43 -0.79
CA PRO A 107 13.85 4.21 -2.16
C PRO A 107 14.25 5.52 -2.84
N SER A 108 15.31 5.48 -3.65
CA SER A 108 15.70 6.61 -4.48
C SER A 108 14.58 6.98 -5.46
N PRO A 109 14.36 8.27 -5.76
CA PRO A 109 13.43 8.66 -6.81
C PRO A 109 13.77 7.99 -8.16
N PHE A 110 12.74 7.64 -8.91
CA PHE A 110 12.89 7.02 -10.24
C PHE A 110 11.85 7.58 -11.20
N VAL A 111 12.07 7.39 -12.50
CA VAL A 111 11.20 7.96 -13.54
C VAL A 111 10.63 6.83 -14.39
N PHE A 112 9.31 6.81 -14.56
CA PHE A 112 8.66 6.08 -15.65
C PHE A 112 8.83 6.89 -16.93
N LYS A 113 9.58 6.35 -17.89
CA LYS A 113 9.89 7.04 -19.14
C LYS A 113 8.69 7.02 -20.09
N VAL A 114 8.60 8.05 -20.93
CA VAL A 114 7.63 8.10 -22.03
C VAL A 114 7.82 6.93 -23.01
N LEU A 115 6.81 6.69 -23.87
CA LEU A 115 6.88 5.72 -24.97
C LEU A 115 7.22 4.27 -24.56
N GLY A 116 6.94 3.90 -23.31
CA GLY A 116 7.12 2.53 -22.83
C GLY A 116 8.57 2.11 -22.64
N GLN A 117 9.49 3.07 -22.50
CA GLN A 117 10.93 2.80 -22.28
C GLN A 117 11.27 2.31 -20.86
N GLY A 118 10.28 1.84 -20.10
CA GLY A 118 10.44 1.33 -18.74
C GLY A 118 10.77 2.43 -17.72
N VAL A 119 11.71 2.13 -16.82
CA VAL A 119 12.10 3.02 -15.72
C VAL A 119 13.61 3.30 -15.70
N THR A 120 14.02 4.41 -15.07
CA THR A 120 15.44 4.78 -14.94
C THR A 120 16.26 3.75 -14.17
N ALA A 121 15.68 3.13 -13.14
CA ALA A 121 16.30 2.06 -12.37
C ALA A 121 15.21 1.15 -11.79
N ALA A 122 15.51 -0.13 -11.63
CA ALA A 122 14.64 -1.03 -10.87
C ALA A 122 14.55 -0.54 -9.42
N GLN A 123 13.37 -0.66 -8.82
CA GLN A 123 13.12 -0.21 -7.46
C GLN A 123 12.39 -1.27 -6.67
N THR A 124 12.78 -1.41 -5.41
CA THR A 124 12.02 -2.15 -4.41
C THR A 124 11.47 -1.15 -3.43
N ILE A 125 10.16 -1.16 -3.21
CA ILE A 125 9.49 -0.31 -2.23
C ILE A 125 8.87 -1.21 -1.16
N CYS A 126 9.25 -0.96 0.08
CA CYS A 126 8.68 -1.65 1.22
C CYS A 126 7.86 -0.67 2.06
N LEU A 127 6.62 -1.04 2.33
CA LEU A 127 5.82 -0.41 3.37
C LEU A 127 5.92 -1.24 4.65
N SER A 128 6.22 -0.58 5.76
CA SER A 128 6.23 -1.17 7.09
C SER A 128 5.09 -0.61 7.93
N GLY A 129 4.44 -1.47 8.70
CA GLY A 129 3.41 -1.07 9.65
C GLY A 129 2.92 -2.25 10.46
N PHE A 130 2.58 -2.01 11.74
CA PHE A 130 2.06 -3.06 12.64
C PHE A 130 2.95 -4.33 12.71
N ASN A 131 4.27 -4.15 12.75
CA ASN A 131 5.30 -5.21 12.73
C ASN A 131 5.22 -6.14 11.51
N LYS A 132 4.71 -5.63 10.38
CA LYS A 132 4.62 -6.35 9.10
C LYS A 132 5.21 -5.50 8.00
N ILE A 133 5.74 -6.15 6.97
CA ILE A 133 6.30 -5.50 5.79
C ILE A 133 5.54 -6.00 4.57
N TYR A 134 5.19 -5.08 3.67
CA TYR A 134 4.58 -5.35 2.38
C TYR A 134 5.48 -4.83 1.27
N LYS A 135 5.78 -5.68 0.27
CA LYS A 135 6.77 -5.39 -0.76
C LYS A 135 6.11 -5.17 -2.12
N ILE A 136 6.56 -4.14 -2.83
CA ILE A 136 6.25 -3.87 -4.23
C ILE A 136 7.57 -3.69 -4.95
N SER A 137 7.71 -4.29 -6.13
CA SER A 137 8.91 -4.12 -6.96
C SER A 137 8.55 -3.60 -8.35
N VAL A 138 9.39 -2.71 -8.87
CA VAL A 138 9.31 -2.18 -10.23
C VAL A 138 10.56 -2.65 -10.98
N THR A 139 10.37 -3.43 -12.04
CA THR A 139 11.48 -3.90 -12.88
C THR A 139 11.96 -2.79 -13.83
N VAL A 140 13.15 -2.93 -14.40
CA VAL A 140 13.68 -1.96 -15.40
C VAL A 140 12.76 -1.77 -16.61
N SER A 141 11.98 -2.79 -16.97
CA SER A 141 10.99 -2.72 -18.05
C SER A 141 9.74 -1.90 -17.70
N GLY A 142 9.60 -1.45 -16.44
CA GLY A 142 8.42 -0.76 -15.93
C GLY A 142 7.31 -1.70 -15.43
N GLU A 143 7.55 -3.01 -15.36
CA GLU A 143 6.59 -3.94 -14.76
C GLU A 143 6.49 -3.72 -13.25
N ILE A 144 5.28 -3.49 -12.75
CA ILE A 144 4.99 -3.28 -11.32
C ILE A 144 4.42 -4.57 -10.71
N LYS A 145 5.21 -5.23 -9.86
CA LYS A 145 4.86 -6.48 -9.19
C LYS A 145 4.43 -6.25 -7.75
N ASP A 146 3.35 -6.91 -7.38
CA ASP A 146 2.89 -7.03 -6.00
C ASP A 146 3.46 -8.31 -5.43
N GLU A 147 4.38 -8.15 -4.48
CA GLU A 147 5.13 -9.25 -3.90
C GLU A 147 4.54 -9.69 -2.55
N GLY A 148 3.49 -9.02 -2.08
CA GLY A 148 2.79 -9.38 -0.86
C GLY A 148 3.54 -9.06 0.44
N PHE A 149 3.16 -9.78 1.49
CA PHE A 149 3.81 -9.68 2.80
C PHE A 149 5.14 -10.43 2.81
N VAL A 150 6.16 -9.80 3.37
CA VAL A 150 7.53 -10.35 3.46
C VAL A 150 8.07 -10.24 4.89
N GLY A 151 9.07 -11.05 5.23
CA GLY A 151 9.71 -11.04 6.55
C GLY A 151 10.73 -9.91 6.75
N THR A 152 11.38 -9.47 5.68
CA THR A 152 12.40 -8.41 5.69
C THR A 152 12.27 -7.55 4.44
N CYS A 153 12.74 -6.30 4.54
CA CYS A 153 12.92 -5.45 3.38
C CYS A 153 14.41 -5.49 2.95
N PRO A 154 14.70 -5.72 1.66
CA PRO A 154 16.06 -5.63 1.13
C PRO A 154 16.56 -4.18 0.99
#